data_AF-A0A8C6WP77-F1
#
_entry.id   AF-A0A8C6WP77-F1
#
_cell.length_a   1.000
_cell.length_b   1.000
_cell.length_c   1.000
_cell.angle_alpha   90.00
_cell.angle_beta   90.00
_cell.angle_gamma   90.00
#
_symmetry.space_group_name_H-M   'P 1'
#
loop_
_entity.id
_entity.type
_entity.pdbx_description
1 polymer ?
#
loop_
_entity_poly.entity_id
_entity_poly.type
_entity_poly.pdbx_seq_one_letter_code
_entity_poly.pdbx_strand_id
1 'polypeptide(L)'
;MLNKILEYNRWRLLGFMNTTIVALNATNEELKALRTMVLQNRVVLDLLTASTGGVCAQIGTGCCTFIPDNSGDGGLITQAIKDMVQARDEVQAHMSSGSWDIGEIVVY
;
A
#
# COMPACT_ATOMS: atom_id res chain seq x y z
N MET A 1 31.36 5.31 -21.00
CA MET A 1 29.97 5.24 -21.51
C MET A 1 29.08 4.46 -20.56
N LEU A 2 29.47 3.25 -20.14
CA LEU A 2 28.74 2.40 -19.18
C LEU A 2 28.35 3.11 -17.86
N ASN A 3 29.28 3.82 -17.21
CA ASN A 3 28.98 4.52 -15.95
C ASN A 3 27.87 5.57 -16.08
N LYS A 4 27.75 6.25 -17.23
CA LYS A 4 26.66 7.23 -17.45
C LYS A 4 25.30 6.54 -17.56
N ILE A 5 25.25 5.34 -18.13
CA ILE A 5 24.01 4.54 -18.25
C ILE A 5 23.59 4.02 -16.88
N LEU A 6 24.55 3.51 -16.09
CA LEU A 6 24.30 3.03 -14.72
C LEU A 6 23.76 4.15 -13.84
N GLU A 7 24.38 5.33 -13.85
CA GLU A 7 23.90 6.50 -13.10
C GLU A 7 22.50 6.96 -13.54
N TYR A 8 22.22 6.97 -14.84
CA TYR A 8 20.89 7.33 -15.37
C TYR A 8 19.81 6.35 -14.91
N ASN A 9 20.06 5.04 -15.01
CA ASN A 9 19.10 4.01 -14.61
C ASN A 9 18.80 4.09 -13.11
N ARG A 10 19.80 4.42 -12.30
CA ARG A 10 19.69 4.58 -10.85
C ARG A 10 18.83 5.79 -10.46
N TRP A 11 19.06 6.94 -11.09
CA TRP A 11 18.20 8.12 -10.95
C TRP A 11 16.74 7.82 -11.30
N ARG A 12 16.52 7.07 -12.38
CA ARG A 12 15.17 6.66 -12.77
C ARG A 12 14.53 5.69 -11.79
N LEU A 13 15.30 4.74 -11.26
CA LEU A 13 14.82 3.79 -10.28
C LEU A 13 14.37 4.52 -9.00
N LEU A 14 15.19 5.44 -8.48
CA LEU A 14 14.82 6.24 -7.30
C LEU A 14 13.58 7.10 -7.53
N GLY A 15 13.48 7.75 -8.70
CA GLY A 15 12.29 8.49 -9.08
C GLY A 15 11.04 7.61 -9.07
N PHE A 16 11.13 6.41 -9.69
CA PHE A 16 10.06 5.42 -9.70
C PHE A 16 9.65 4.98 -8.29
N MET A 17 10.62 4.65 -7.43
CA MET A 17 10.35 4.24 -6.05
C MET A 17 9.68 5.36 -5.26
N ASN A 18 10.15 6.60 -5.38
CA ASN A 18 9.57 7.73 -4.66
C ASN A 18 8.13 8.01 -5.11
N THR A 19 7.86 8.01 -6.41
CA THR A 19 6.49 8.17 -6.93
C THR A 19 5.58 7.02 -6.47
N THR A 20 6.09 5.79 -6.44
CA THR A 20 5.31 4.62 -6.00
C THR A 20 4.99 4.70 -4.51
N ILE A 21 5.94 5.10 -3.66
CA ILE A 21 5.72 5.31 -2.22
C ILE A 21 4.61 6.34 -1.98
N VAL A 22 4.64 7.47 -2.71
CA VAL A 22 3.59 8.50 -2.62
C VAL A 22 2.22 7.94 -3.04
N ALA A 23 2.17 7.21 -4.16
CA ALA A 23 0.93 6.62 -4.67
C ALA A 23 0.34 5.59 -3.69
N LEU A 24 1.18 4.72 -3.10
CA LEU A 24 0.74 3.73 -2.12
C LEU A 24 0.24 4.40 -0.84
N ASN A 25 0.90 5.47 -0.38
CA ASN A 25 0.46 6.20 0.80
C ASN A 25 -0.90 6.87 0.57
N ALA A 26 -1.09 7.52 -0.59
CA ALA A 26 -2.38 8.10 -0.97
C ALA A 26 -3.48 7.04 -1.06
N THR A 27 -3.19 5.90 -1.70
CA THR A 27 -4.12 4.77 -1.82
C THR A 27 -4.52 4.22 -0.45
N ASN A 28 -3.58 4.10 0.48
CA ASN A 28 -3.85 3.62 1.84
C ASN A 28 -4.83 4.55 2.57
N GLU A 29 -4.64 5.86 2.46
CA GLU A 29 -5.53 6.85 3.08
C GLU A 29 -6.93 6.85 2.43
N GLU A 30 -7.01 6.76 1.10
CA GLU A 30 -8.30 6.64 0.39
C GLU A 30 -9.06 5.37 0.81
N LEU A 31 -8.38 4.23 0.92
CA LEU A 31 -9.00 2.96 1.35
C LEU A 31 -9.52 3.03 2.78
N LYS A 32 -8.81 3.69 3.70
CA LYS A 32 -9.28 3.91 5.08
C LYS A 32 -10.55 4.77 5.11
N ALA A 33 -10.58 5.85 4.34
CA ALA A 33 -11.74 6.72 4.23
C ALA A 33 -12.95 6.00 3.62
N LEU A 34 -12.74 5.29 2.51
CA LEU A 34 -13.78 4.49 1.85
C LEU A 34 -14.34 3.41 2.79
N ARG A 35 -13.47 2.70 3.50
CA ARG A 35 -13.90 1.70 4.49
C ARG A 35 -14.80 2.31 5.56
N THR A 36 -14.42 3.46 6.10
CA THR A 36 -15.22 4.18 7.10
C THR A 36 -16.59 4.56 6.54
N MET A 37 -16.63 5.11 5.33
CA MET A 37 -17.89 5.48 4.67
C MET A 37 -18.77 4.25 4.41
N VAL A 38 -18.19 3.14 3.94
CA VAL A 38 -18.94 1.89 3.68
C VAL A 38 -19.53 1.32 4.97
N LEU A 39 -18.78 1.35 6.07
CA LEU A 39 -19.28 0.89 7.38
C LEU A 39 -20.40 1.79 7.90
N GLN A 40 -20.28 3.12 7.77
CA GLN A 40 -21.35 4.07 8.11
C GLN A 40 -22.61 3.84 7.26
N ASN A 41 -22.44 3.68 5.94
CA ASN A 41 -23.53 3.38 5.02
C ASN A 41 -24.22 2.05 5.38
N ARG A 42 -23.45 1.03 5.77
CA ARG A 42 -24.00 -0.27 6.21
C ARG A 42 -24.90 -0.11 7.42
N VAL A 43 -24.47 0.63 8.43
CA VAL A 43 -25.28 0.88 9.65
C VAL A 43 -26.60 1.59 9.30
N VAL A 44 -26.55 2.62 8.45
CA VAL A 44 -27.76 3.34 8.01
C VAL A 44 -28.68 2.42 7.21
N LEU A 45 -28.15 1.63 6.27
CA LEU A 45 -28.95 0.70 5.47
C LEU A 45 -29.58 -0.41 6.32
N ASP A 46 -28.85 -0.95 7.30
CA ASP A 46 -29.39 -1.94 8.24
C ASP A 46 -30.52 -1.34 9.09
N LEU A 47 -30.39 -0.09 9.54
CA LEU A 47 -31.46 0.61 10.25
C LEU A 47 -32.70 0.82 9.35
N LEU A 48 -32.51 1.28 8.12
CA LEU A 48 -33.60 1.50 7.17
C LEU A 48 -34.34 0.22 6.79
N THR A 49 -33.63 -0.91 6.76
CA THR A 49 -34.18 -2.22 6.36
C THR A 49 -34.48 -3.14 7.54
N ALA A 50 -34.37 -2.64 8.78
CA ALA A 50 -34.52 -3.41 10.00
C ALA A 50 -35.84 -4.19 10.08
N SER A 51 -36.95 -3.59 9.62
CA SER A 51 -38.27 -4.24 9.59
C SER A 51 -38.35 -5.43 8.63
N THR A 52 -37.45 -5.50 7.66
CA THR A 52 -37.37 -6.59 6.66
C THR A 52 -36.19 -7.52 6.91
N GLY A 53 -35.52 -7.41 8.07
CA GLY A 53 -34.39 -8.27 8.45
C GLY A 53 -33.01 -7.70 8.09
N GLY A 54 -32.90 -6.39 7.85
CA GLY A 54 -31.64 -5.71 7.56
C GLY A 54 -31.10 -6.00 6.16
N VAL A 55 -29.89 -5.52 5.87
CA VAL A 55 -29.22 -5.74 4.58
C VAL A 55 -28.99 -7.23 4.31
N CYS A 56 -28.88 -8.05 5.36
CA CYS A 56 -28.67 -9.48 5.22
C CYS A 56 -29.87 -10.25 4.66
N ALA A 57 -31.09 -9.91 5.07
CA ALA A 57 -32.27 -10.54 4.50
C ALA A 57 -32.45 -10.20 3.00
N GLN A 58 -31.93 -9.05 2.56
CA GLN A 58 -32.01 -8.59 1.18
C GLN A 58 -30.90 -9.16 0.29
N ILE A 59 -29.66 -9.23 0.79
CA ILE A 59 -28.49 -9.68 0.02
C ILE A 59 -28.25 -11.20 0.12
N GLY A 60 -28.66 -11.83 1.22
CA GLY A 60 -28.39 -13.24 1.49
C GLY A 60 -26.94 -13.50 1.93
N THR A 61 -26.34 -14.59 1.45
CA THR A 61 -25.04 -15.11 1.93
C THR A 61 -23.86 -14.17 1.70
N GLY A 62 -23.96 -13.22 0.76
CA GLY A 62 -22.94 -12.19 0.52
C GLY A 62 -23.03 -10.99 1.46
N CYS A 63 -23.98 -10.95 2.38
CA CYS A 63 -24.09 -9.86 3.35
C CYS A 63 -22.98 -9.93 4.42
N CYS A 64 -22.78 -8.85 5.17
CA CYS A 64 -21.85 -8.80 6.30
C CYS A 64 -20.42 -9.28 5.99
N THR A 65 -19.98 -9.10 4.73
CA THR A 65 -18.58 -9.31 4.37
C THR A 65 -17.69 -8.47 5.27
N PHE A 66 -16.79 -9.14 5.97
CA PHE A 66 -15.82 -8.49 6.82
C PHE A 66 -14.90 -7.60 5.97
N ILE A 67 -14.86 -6.31 6.29
CA ILE A 67 -13.87 -5.41 5.69
C ILE A 67 -12.68 -5.36 6.66
N PRO A 68 -11.51 -5.92 6.31
CA PRO A 68 -10.36 -5.99 7.21
C PRO A 68 -9.84 -4.60 7.58
N ASP A 69 -9.45 -4.45 8.85
CA ASP A 69 -8.70 -3.28 9.32
C ASP A 69 -7.21 -3.54 9.28
N ASN A 70 -6.58 -3.18 8.17
CA ASN A 70 -5.14 -3.35 8.04
C ASN A 70 -4.35 -2.17 8.66
N SER A 71 -4.97 -1.33 9.50
CA SER A 71 -4.28 -0.21 10.14
C SER A 71 -3.54 -0.57 11.44
N GLY A 72 -3.99 -1.61 12.16
CA GLY A 72 -3.54 -1.92 13.54
C GLY A 72 -2.14 -2.54 13.69
N ASP A 73 -1.69 -3.35 12.72
CA ASP A 73 -0.41 -4.08 12.79
C ASP A 73 0.54 -3.72 11.64
N GLY A 74 0.42 -2.49 11.13
CA GLY A 74 1.18 -2.03 9.96
C GLY A 74 0.83 -2.79 8.69
N GLY A 75 -0.44 -3.21 8.53
CA GLY A 75 -0.91 -4.16 7.53
C GLY A 75 -0.50 -3.90 6.09
N LEU A 76 -0.75 -4.87 5.22
CA LEU A 76 -0.02 -5.12 3.96
C LEU A 76 0.51 -3.89 3.19
N ILE A 77 -0.31 -2.87 2.96
CA ILE A 77 0.11 -1.65 2.24
C ILE A 77 1.14 -0.84 3.05
N THR A 78 0.91 -0.66 4.34
CA THR A 78 1.85 0.04 5.23
C THR A 78 3.19 -0.70 5.32
N GLN A 79 3.17 -2.03 5.38
CA GLN A 79 4.40 -2.82 5.36
C GLN A 79 5.13 -2.68 4.02
N ALA A 80 4.42 -2.80 2.90
CA ALA A 80 5.00 -2.60 1.57
C ALA A 80 5.63 -1.21 1.40
N ILE A 81 5.01 -0.16 1.95
CA ILE A 81 5.58 1.20 1.96
C ILE A 81 6.90 1.22 2.75
N LYS A 82 6.96 0.60 3.93
CA LYS A 82 8.20 0.53 4.73
C LYS A 82 9.32 -0.18 3.97
N ASP A 83 9.01 -1.33 3.37
CA ASP A 83 9.99 -2.12 2.62
C ASP A 83 10.51 -1.33 1.40
N MET A 84 9.62 -0.62 0.69
CA MET A 84 10.02 0.24 -0.44
C MET A 84 10.86 1.43 0.00
N VAL A 85 10.55 2.04 1.16
CA VAL A 85 11.34 3.13 1.73
C VAL A 85 12.75 2.64 2.07
N GLN A 86 12.86 1.48 2.71
CA GLN A 86 14.15 0.87 3.03
C GLN A 86 14.97 0.61 1.76
N ALA A 87 14.38 -0.05 0.75
CA ALA A 87 15.06 -0.34 -0.51
C ALA A 87 15.50 0.93 -1.24
N ARG A 88 14.70 2.01 -1.18
CA ARG A 88 15.07 3.31 -1.78
C ARG A 88 16.29 3.89 -1.08
N ASP A 89 16.30 3.84 0.25
CA ASP A 89 17.38 4.40 1.07
C ASP A 89 18.69 3.63 0.86
N GLU A 90 18.62 2.30 0.67
CA GLU A 90 19.77 1.47 0.28
C GLU A 90 20.33 1.89 -1.10
N VAL A 91 19.47 2.05 -2.12
CA VAL A 91 19.90 2.49 -3.45
C VAL A 91 20.53 3.89 -3.39
N GLN A 92 19.95 4.81 -2.62
CA GLN A 92 20.43 6.18 -2.43
C GLN A 92 21.79 6.19 -1.70
N ALA A 93 21.97 5.36 -0.67
CA ALA A 93 23.23 5.25 0.05
C ALA A 93 24.35 4.75 -0.87
N HIS A 94 24.07 3.75 -1.71
CA HIS A 94 25.03 3.26 -2.69
C HIS A 94 25.35 4.29 -3.80
N MET A 95 24.45 5.25 -4.12
CA MET A 95 24.78 6.39 -4.99
C MET A 95 25.89 7.25 -4.41
N SER A 96 25.85 7.40 -3.09
CA SER A 96 26.69 8.34 -2.35
C SER A 96 28.09 7.79 -2.10
N SER A 97 28.24 6.46 -1.99
CA SER A 97 29.50 5.80 -1.63
C SER A 97 30.40 5.41 -2.80
N GLY A 98 29.90 5.40 -4.03
CA GLY A 98 30.69 5.05 -5.24
C GLY A 98 31.25 3.62 -5.29
N SER A 99 30.90 2.76 -4.32
CA SER A 99 31.39 1.37 -4.21
C SER A 99 30.31 0.39 -4.65
N TRP A 100 30.68 -0.55 -5.53
CA TRP A 100 29.80 -1.58 -6.06
C TRP A 100 30.48 -2.95 -6.01
N ASP A 101 30.44 -3.62 -4.86
CA ASP A 101 30.57 -5.07 -4.84
C ASP A 101 29.18 -5.66 -5.10
N ILE A 102 28.98 -6.14 -6.33
CA ILE A 102 27.76 -6.83 -6.80
C ILE A 102 27.58 -8.23 -6.18
N GLY A 103 28.25 -8.52 -5.06
CA GLY A 103 28.34 -9.84 -4.44
C GLY A 103 27.20 -10.20 -3.48
N GLU A 104 26.40 -9.24 -3.03
CA GLU A 104 25.41 -9.47 -1.95
C GLU A 104 23.98 -9.01 -2.29
N ILE A 105 23.54 -9.12 -3.56
CA ILE A 105 22.10 -9.23 -3.82
C ILE A 105 21.70 -10.68 -3.49
N VAL A 106 21.66 -11.00 -2.20
CA VAL A 106 20.98 -12.20 -1.71
C VAL A 106 19.51 -11.85 -1.68
N VAL A 107 18.81 -12.20 -2.76
CA VAL A 107 17.36 -12.26 -2.77
C VAL A 107 16.97 -13.40 -1.81
N TYR A 108 16.46 -13.05 -0.63
CA TYR A 108 15.69 -13.98 0.20
C TYR A 108 14.27 -14.08 -0.33
#